data_AF-A0A957SKN4-F1
#
_entry.id   AF-A0A957SKN4-F1
#
_cell.length_a   1.000
_cell.length_b   1.000
_cell.length_c   1.000
_cell.angle_alpha   90.00
_cell.angle_beta   90.00
_cell.angle_gamma   90.00
#
_symmetry.space_group_name_H-M   'P 1'
#
loop_
_entity.id
_entity.type
_entity.pdbx_description
1 polymer ?
#
loop_
_entity_poly.entity_id
_entity_poly.type
_entity_poly.pdbx_seq_one_letter_code
_entity_poly.pdbx_strand_id
1 'polypeptide(L)'
;PPFLWLTGYLIAITAALLFVMTPLAAPLWETVTALAVIQFPWRLLALAGFTVSGLGGLGLWQLLHNLEFGSTQGQEMAGELLVFGLLAVFASTSYIGAPLQPIEPWREDGRAIFRFEEEHPDMIAYTKWVKEPFTQSPMTKDYQSASYQEAYGENDMLERLAIIAGRGQIESQYSRGSSAGGVVQADGPITVRVHLLYFPGWRAYIDGAPTTLRISDPHGLIEVDVPAGQHRLDVRMEATPVRRLGTAISWGALLVMLGLFWWARRKNQTG
;
A
#
# COMPACT_ATOMS: atom_id res chain seq x y z
N PRO A 1 36.77 7.40 -15.50
CA PRO A 1 35.37 7.49 -15.96
C PRO A 1 34.74 8.77 -15.42
N PRO A 2 33.91 9.50 -16.19
CA PRO A 2 33.37 10.81 -15.80
C PRO A 2 32.54 10.80 -14.51
N PHE A 3 32.15 9.62 -14.02
CA PHE A 3 31.29 9.46 -12.84
C PHE A 3 31.91 8.68 -11.69
N LEU A 4 33.23 8.44 -11.66
CA LEU A 4 33.90 7.65 -10.62
C LEU A 4 33.54 8.08 -9.19
N TRP A 5 33.58 9.39 -8.93
CA TRP A 5 33.27 9.93 -7.60
C TRP A 5 31.79 9.73 -7.22
N LEU A 6 30.89 9.92 -8.19
CA LEU A 6 29.46 9.67 -7.99
C LEU A 6 29.18 8.19 -7.73
N THR A 7 29.78 7.28 -8.50
CA THR A 7 29.67 5.83 -8.28
C THR A 7 30.17 5.44 -6.89
N GLY A 8 31.35 5.93 -6.48
CA GLY A 8 31.91 5.67 -5.15
C GLY A 8 31.02 6.21 -4.03
N TYR A 9 30.49 7.42 -4.18
CA TYR A 9 29.56 8.01 -3.23
C TYR A 9 28.28 7.17 -3.09
N LEU A 10 27.67 6.78 -4.22
CA LEU A 10 26.44 5.97 -4.23
C LEU A 10 26.64 4.57 -3.63
N ILE A 11 27.80 3.94 -3.84
CA ILE A 11 28.15 2.67 -3.20
C ILE A 11 28.28 2.85 -1.69
N ALA A 12 29.04 3.85 -1.25
CA ALA A 12 29.29 4.10 0.17
C ALA A 12 27.98 4.39 0.94
N ILE A 13 27.12 5.24 0.39
CA ILE A 13 25.84 5.56 1.03
C ILE A 13 24.89 4.35 1.04
N THR A 14 24.87 3.55 -0.03
CA THR A 14 24.05 2.32 -0.07
C THR A 14 24.51 1.33 1.00
N ALA A 15 25.82 1.10 1.11
CA ALA A 15 26.39 0.21 2.11
C ALA A 15 26.09 0.70 3.55
N ALA A 16 26.22 2.00 3.80
CA ALA A 16 25.89 2.59 5.09
C ALA A 16 24.40 2.43 5.44
N LEU A 17 23.50 2.69 4.48
CA LEU A 17 22.05 2.52 4.67
C LEU A 17 21.70 1.06 4.98
N LEU A 18 22.26 0.10 4.23
CA LEU A 18 22.04 -1.32 4.48
C LEU A 18 22.61 -1.75 5.84
N PHE A 19 23.81 -1.28 6.20
CA PHE A 19 24.42 -1.57 7.49
C PHE A 19 23.54 -1.14 8.66
N VAL A 20 22.98 0.08 8.59
CA VAL A 20 22.10 0.62 9.64
C VAL A 20 20.80 -0.18 9.80
N MET A 21 20.39 -0.96 8.79
CA MET A 21 19.25 -1.88 8.89
C MET A 21 19.58 -3.23 9.54
N THR A 22 20.86 -3.53 9.79
CA THR A 22 21.27 -4.81 10.37
C THR A 22 21.33 -4.76 11.90
N PRO A 23 21.25 -5.92 12.59
CA PRO A 23 21.45 -5.98 14.04
C PRO A 23 22.80 -5.43 14.51
N LEU A 24 23.81 -5.38 13.64
CA LEU A 24 25.14 -4.83 13.97
C LEU A 24 25.10 -3.33 14.28
N ALA A 25 24.08 -2.62 13.79
CA ALA A 25 23.89 -1.21 14.06
C ALA A 25 23.14 -0.93 15.37
N ALA A 26 22.76 -1.94 16.17
CA ALA A 26 22.03 -1.75 17.43
C ALA A 26 22.62 -0.67 18.36
N PRO A 27 23.95 -0.58 18.58
CA PRO A 27 24.52 0.47 19.42
C PRO A 27 24.23 1.89 18.90
N LEU A 28 24.13 2.09 17.59
CA LEU A 28 23.77 3.38 17.00
C LEU A 28 22.32 3.76 17.31
N TRP A 29 21.41 2.80 17.23
CA TRP A 29 19.99 2.98 17.51
C TRP A 29 19.72 3.23 19.00
N GLU A 30 20.46 2.57 19.88
CA GLU A 30 20.34 2.72 21.33
C GLU A 30 20.94 4.03 21.85
N THR A 31 22.00 4.53 21.22
CA THR A 31 22.68 5.77 21.64
C THR A 31 21.97 7.03 21.16
N VAL A 32 21.39 7.02 19.96
CA VAL A 32 20.74 8.19 19.36
C VAL A 32 19.22 8.06 19.51
N THR A 33 18.68 8.56 20.61
CA THR A 33 17.23 8.51 20.92
C THR A 33 16.34 9.13 19.84
N ALA A 34 16.84 10.09 19.05
CA ALA A 34 16.12 10.64 17.90
C ALA A 34 15.83 9.60 16.79
N LEU A 35 16.68 8.58 16.65
CA LEU A 35 16.46 7.50 15.68
C LEU A 35 15.30 6.59 16.08
N ALA A 36 14.91 6.54 17.37
CA ALA A 36 13.76 5.75 17.82
C ALA A 36 12.42 6.17 17.16
N VAL A 37 12.34 7.40 16.63
CA VAL A 37 11.20 7.86 15.82
C VAL A 37 11.05 7.03 14.53
N ILE A 38 12.17 6.52 14.00
CA ILE A 38 12.19 5.59 12.87
C ILE A 38 11.92 4.19 13.45
N GLN A 39 10.64 3.93 13.75
CA GLN A 39 10.16 2.67 14.36
C GLN A 39 10.60 1.39 13.62
N PHE A 40 10.99 1.52 12.35
CA PHE A 40 11.34 0.41 11.48
C PHE A 40 12.59 0.73 10.68
N PRO A 41 13.74 0.07 10.94
CA PRO A 41 14.99 0.31 10.23
C PRO A 41 14.86 0.16 8.70
N TRP A 42 13.98 -0.74 8.24
CA TRP A 42 13.69 -0.94 6.81
C TRP A 42 13.02 0.26 6.13
N ARG A 43 12.61 1.32 6.85
CA ARG A 43 12.22 2.60 6.25
C ARG A 43 13.34 3.22 5.43
N LEU A 44 14.60 2.96 5.79
CA LEU A 44 15.77 3.40 5.03
C LEU A 44 15.87 2.68 3.66
N LEU A 45 15.08 1.64 3.41
CA LEU A 45 15.11 0.86 2.17
C LEU A 45 14.67 1.71 0.98
N ALA A 46 13.79 2.69 1.19
CA ALA A 46 13.42 3.64 0.14
C ALA A 46 14.63 4.46 -0.33
N LEU A 47 15.48 4.90 0.61
CA LEU A 47 16.72 5.62 0.29
C LEU A 47 17.75 4.70 -0.37
N ALA A 48 17.89 3.47 0.13
CA ALA A 48 18.78 2.48 -0.48
C ALA A 48 18.32 2.12 -1.91
N GLY A 49 17.01 1.96 -2.13
CA GLY A 49 16.43 1.73 -3.45
C GLY A 49 16.69 2.90 -4.40
N PHE A 50 16.59 4.14 -3.91
CA PHE A 50 16.94 5.33 -4.69
C PHE A 50 18.42 5.33 -5.11
N THR A 51 19.35 5.08 -4.19
CA THR A 51 20.79 5.08 -4.48
C THR A 51 21.19 3.93 -5.40
N VAL A 52 20.60 2.74 -5.19
CA VAL A 52 20.77 1.57 -6.06
C VAL A 52 20.21 1.83 -7.46
N SER A 53 19.10 2.55 -7.61
CA SER A 53 18.57 2.91 -8.94
C SER A 53 19.55 3.79 -9.72
N GLY A 54 20.22 4.73 -9.04
CA GLY A 54 21.29 5.55 -9.62
C GLY A 54 22.49 4.70 -10.05
N LEU A 55 22.92 3.75 -9.21
CA LEU A 55 23.97 2.79 -9.55
C LEU A 55 23.59 1.92 -10.76
N GLY A 56 22.34 1.44 -10.81
CA GLY A 56 21.81 0.67 -11.93
C GLY A 56 21.81 1.49 -13.23
N GLY A 57 21.42 2.76 -13.17
CA GLY A 57 21.48 3.67 -14.32
C GLY A 57 22.90 3.94 -14.81
N LEU A 58 23.85 4.13 -13.89
CA LEU A 58 25.27 4.30 -14.24
C LEU A 58 25.87 3.01 -14.83
N GLY A 59 25.54 1.85 -14.29
CA GLY A 59 25.96 0.56 -14.81
C GLY A 59 25.39 0.29 -16.20
N LEU A 60 24.10 0.59 -16.41
CA LEU A 60 23.48 0.49 -17.74
C LEU A 60 24.10 1.48 -18.74
N TRP A 61 24.40 2.70 -18.31
CA TRP A 61 25.08 3.68 -19.17
C TRP A 61 26.46 3.19 -19.60
N GLN A 62 27.26 2.62 -18.68
CA GLN A 62 28.55 2.02 -19.01
C GLN A 62 28.39 0.87 -20.00
N LEU A 63 27.46 -0.05 -19.74
CA LEU A 63 27.16 -1.17 -20.63
C LEU A 63 26.77 -0.69 -22.04
N LEU A 64 25.86 0.27 -22.15
CA LEU A 64 25.42 0.82 -23.45
C LEU A 64 26.54 1.57 -24.16
N HIS A 65 27.36 2.33 -23.44
CA HIS A 65 28.50 3.03 -24.02
C HIS A 65 29.56 2.05 -24.56
N ASN A 66 29.81 0.96 -23.84
CA ASN A 66 30.68 -0.14 -24.29
C ASN A 66 30.13 -0.84 -25.55
N LEU A 67 28.80 -0.96 -25.67
CA LEU A 67 28.14 -1.53 -26.85
C LEU A 67 28.18 -0.60 -28.09
N GLU A 68 28.07 0.71 -27.92
CA GLU A 68 28.04 1.69 -29.03
C GLU A 68 29.43 2.07 -29.56
N PHE A 69 30.45 2.16 -28.70
CA PHE A 69 31.76 2.71 -29.06
C PHE A 69 32.91 1.69 -29.10
N GLY A 70 32.59 0.39 -29.05
CA GLY A 70 33.48 -0.70 -29.45
C GLY A 70 34.87 -0.64 -28.81
N SER A 71 34.98 -0.90 -27.50
CA SER A 71 36.25 -1.32 -26.93
C SER A 71 36.44 -2.82 -27.15
N THR A 72 37.64 -3.20 -27.59
CA THR A 72 38.11 -4.59 -27.82
C THR A 72 38.25 -5.39 -26.52
N GLN A 73 37.23 -5.41 -25.66
CA GLN A 73 37.21 -6.18 -24.41
C GLN A 73 35.88 -6.91 -24.23
N GLY A 74 35.62 -7.91 -25.09
CA GLY A 74 34.49 -8.84 -24.91
C GLY A 74 34.49 -9.56 -23.55
N GLN A 75 35.63 -9.62 -22.85
CA GLN A 75 35.73 -10.18 -21.50
C GLN A 75 35.17 -9.25 -20.40
N GLU A 76 35.30 -7.92 -20.53
CA GLU A 76 34.76 -6.97 -19.54
C GLU A 76 33.23 -6.92 -19.62
N MET A 77 32.67 -6.87 -20.84
CA MET A 77 31.22 -6.98 -21.07
C MET A 77 30.63 -8.30 -20.55
N ALA A 78 31.32 -9.43 -20.76
CA ALA A 78 30.88 -10.72 -20.24
C ALA A 78 30.87 -10.73 -18.71
N GLY A 79 31.84 -10.09 -18.06
CA GLY A 79 31.88 -9.89 -16.62
C GLY A 79 30.71 -9.04 -16.10
N GLU A 80 30.42 -7.90 -16.75
CA GLU A 80 29.31 -7.02 -16.38
C GLU A 80 27.95 -7.72 -16.49
N LEU A 81 27.69 -8.40 -17.62
CA LEU A 81 26.45 -9.17 -17.83
C LEU A 81 26.33 -10.34 -16.87
N LEU A 82 27.45 -11.02 -16.55
CA LEU A 82 27.48 -12.08 -15.55
C LEU A 82 27.13 -11.54 -14.16
N VAL A 83 27.67 -10.39 -13.76
CA VAL A 83 27.35 -9.74 -12.48
C VAL A 83 25.87 -9.37 -12.41
N PHE A 84 25.31 -8.75 -13.46
CA PHE A 84 23.87 -8.46 -13.52
C PHE A 84 23.01 -9.73 -13.47
N GLY A 85 23.41 -10.78 -14.18
CA GLY A 85 22.75 -12.08 -14.13
C GLY A 85 22.78 -12.71 -12.73
N LEU A 86 23.95 -12.69 -12.07
CA LEU A 86 24.12 -13.20 -10.71
C LEU A 86 23.33 -12.39 -9.69
N LEU A 87 23.26 -11.06 -9.84
CA LEU A 87 22.44 -10.20 -8.99
C LEU A 87 20.95 -10.48 -9.18
N ALA A 88 20.50 -10.68 -10.43
CA ALA A 88 19.12 -11.05 -10.72
C ALA A 88 18.77 -12.42 -10.12
N VAL A 89 19.67 -13.41 -10.24
CA VAL A 89 19.52 -14.72 -9.60
C VAL A 89 19.47 -14.57 -8.08
N PHE A 90 20.43 -13.86 -7.48
CA PHE A 90 20.49 -13.62 -6.04
C PHE A 90 19.23 -12.92 -5.51
N ALA A 91 18.79 -11.84 -6.16
CA ALA A 91 17.54 -11.15 -5.82
C ALA A 91 16.31 -12.04 -5.99
N SER A 92 16.38 -13.01 -6.90
CA SER A 92 15.31 -14.00 -7.10
C SER A 92 15.35 -15.15 -6.09
N THR A 93 16.47 -15.41 -5.39
CA THR A 93 16.59 -16.57 -4.48
C THR A 93 15.54 -16.59 -3.38
N SER A 94 15.19 -15.42 -2.83
CA SER A 94 14.13 -15.29 -1.83
C SER A 94 12.74 -15.69 -2.35
N TYR A 95 12.55 -15.73 -3.67
CA TYR A 95 11.32 -16.18 -4.32
C TYR A 95 11.36 -17.65 -4.76
N ILE A 96 12.56 -18.27 -4.80
CA ILE A 96 12.73 -19.68 -5.20
C ILE A 96 12.29 -20.62 -4.06
N GLY A 97 12.50 -20.21 -2.81
CA GLY A 97 12.01 -20.93 -1.64
C GLY A 97 10.87 -20.19 -0.99
N ALA A 98 9.63 -20.64 -1.19
CA ALA A 98 8.55 -20.24 -0.30
C ALA A 98 8.84 -20.86 1.08
N PRO A 99 9.03 -20.07 2.15
CA PRO A 99 9.05 -20.63 3.49
C PRO A 99 7.64 -21.15 3.79
N LEU A 100 7.36 -22.40 3.41
CA LEU A 100 6.12 -23.10 3.69
C LEU A 100 6.12 -23.44 5.18
N GLN A 101 5.87 -22.43 6.01
CA GLN A 101 5.49 -22.64 7.39
C GLN A 101 4.15 -23.38 7.38
N PRO A 102 3.97 -24.38 8.27
CA PRO A 102 2.66 -25.00 8.43
C PRO A 102 1.64 -23.91 8.71
N ILE A 103 0.54 -23.90 7.95
CA ILE A 103 -0.52 -22.94 8.16
C ILE A 103 -1.26 -23.37 9.43
N GLU A 104 -1.11 -22.56 10.47
CA GLU A 104 -1.82 -22.77 11.71
C GLU A 104 -3.31 -22.49 11.47
N PRO A 105 -4.25 -23.34 11.92
CA PRO A 105 -5.68 -23.18 11.60
C PRO A 105 -6.27 -21.81 11.94
N TRP A 106 -5.73 -21.14 12.96
CA TRP A 106 -6.18 -19.81 13.36
C TRP A 106 -5.76 -18.70 12.38
N ARG A 107 -4.77 -18.93 11.52
CA ARG A 107 -4.28 -17.96 10.52
C ARG A 107 -5.19 -17.85 9.30
N GLU A 108 -6.00 -18.88 9.07
CA GLU A 108 -7.03 -18.91 8.02
C GLU A 108 -8.42 -18.56 8.55
N ASP A 109 -8.54 -18.29 9.86
CA ASP A 109 -9.75 -17.75 10.47
C ASP A 109 -9.68 -16.22 10.38
N GLY A 110 -10.61 -15.57 9.69
CA GLY A 110 -10.65 -14.11 9.54
C GLY A 110 -10.87 -13.35 10.84
N ARG A 111 -11.07 -14.05 11.97
CA ARG A 111 -10.93 -13.48 13.32
C ARG A 111 -9.49 -13.31 13.79
N ALA A 112 -8.48 -13.74 13.03
CA ALA A 112 -7.07 -13.62 13.42
C ALA A 112 -6.68 -12.18 13.75
N ILE A 113 -7.10 -11.22 12.92
CA ILE A 113 -6.86 -9.79 13.14
C ILE A 113 -7.64 -9.31 14.37
N PHE A 114 -8.91 -9.71 14.50
CA PHE A 114 -9.73 -9.35 15.65
C PHE A 114 -9.13 -9.82 16.98
N ARG A 115 -8.64 -11.08 17.05
CA ARG A 115 -7.96 -11.62 18.25
C ARG A 115 -6.67 -10.88 18.55
N PHE A 116 -5.88 -10.58 17.51
CA PHE A 116 -4.66 -9.81 17.67
C PHE A 116 -4.94 -8.41 18.24
N GLU A 117 -5.95 -7.72 17.74
CA GLU A 117 -6.36 -6.40 18.25
C GLU A 117 -6.93 -6.48 19.68
N GLU A 118 -7.55 -7.58 20.06
CA GLU A 118 -8.02 -7.84 21.43
C GLU A 118 -6.86 -8.08 22.41
N GLU A 119 -5.83 -8.81 21.99
CA GLU A 119 -4.60 -9.04 22.75
C GLU A 119 -3.68 -7.81 22.81
N HIS A 120 -3.71 -6.98 21.76
CA HIS A 120 -2.85 -5.81 21.58
C HIS A 120 -3.68 -4.54 21.26
N PRO A 121 -4.45 -4.02 22.24
CA PRO A 121 -5.33 -2.86 22.02
C PRO A 121 -4.57 -1.57 21.66
N ASP A 122 -3.27 -1.50 21.97
CA ASP A 122 -2.36 -0.42 21.60
C ASP A 122 -1.95 -0.45 20.12
N MET A 123 -2.19 -1.57 19.43
CA MET A 123 -1.82 -1.79 18.03
C MET A 123 -2.97 -1.59 17.04
N ILE A 124 -4.12 -1.07 17.49
CA ILE A 124 -5.23 -0.69 16.61
C ILE A 124 -4.88 0.60 15.85
N ALA A 125 -4.94 0.53 14.52
CA ALA A 125 -4.63 1.66 13.67
C ALA A 125 -5.87 2.53 13.39
N TYR A 126 -5.72 3.84 13.56
CA TYR A 126 -6.77 4.81 13.30
C TYR A 126 -6.41 5.75 12.15
N THR A 127 -7.44 6.31 11.51
CA THR A 127 -7.25 7.42 10.59
C THR A 127 -7.21 8.74 11.35
N LYS A 128 -6.64 9.81 10.76
CA LYS A 128 -6.49 11.11 11.45
C LYS A 128 -7.79 11.79 11.89
N TRP A 129 -8.94 11.26 11.49
CA TRP A 129 -10.27 11.79 11.85
C TRP A 129 -10.84 11.16 13.11
N VAL A 130 -10.22 10.10 13.61
CA VAL A 130 -10.54 9.53 14.93
C VAL A 130 -9.92 10.44 15.99
N LYS A 131 -10.77 11.07 16.79
CA LYS A 131 -10.36 11.92 17.92
C LYS A 131 -10.30 11.16 19.23
N GLU A 132 -11.14 10.13 19.35
CA GLU A 132 -11.20 9.24 20.50
C GLU A 132 -10.96 7.80 20.03
N PRO A 133 -9.79 7.22 20.37
CA PRO A 133 -9.48 5.81 20.11
C PRO A 133 -10.49 4.87 20.77
N PHE A 134 -10.74 3.71 20.15
CA PHE A 134 -11.67 2.71 20.65
C PHE A 134 -11.08 1.30 20.51
N THR A 135 -11.21 0.49 21.56
CA THR A 135 -10.72 -0.90 21.56
C THR A 135 -11.80 -1.90 21.16
N GLN A 136 -13.05 -1.46 21.06
CA GLN A 136 -14.19 -2.28 20.65
C GLN A 136 -15.01 -1.52 19.61
N SER A 137 -15.60 -2.27 18.68
CA SER A 137 -16.46 -1.73 17.63
C SER A 137 -17.84 -2.40 17.68
N PRO A 138 -18.86 -1.84 16.99
CA PRO A 138 -20.14 -2.51 16.84
C PRO A 138 -20.05 -3.92 16.24
N MET A 139 -19.00 -4.19 15.46
CA MET A 139 -18.73 -5.50 14.84
C MET A 139 -18.03 -6.49 15.79
N THR A 140 -17.55 -6.05 16.97
CA THR A 140 -16.93 -6.92 17.98
C THR A 140 -17.86 -8.07 18.38
N LYS A 141 -19.16 -7.79 18.52
CA LYS A 141 -20.17 -8.82 18.82
C LYS A 141 -20.25 -9.90 17.72
N ASP A 142 -20.10 -9.50 16.46
CA ASP A 142 -20.22 -10.39 15.31
C ASP A 142 -18.98 -11.29 15.22
N TYR A 143 -17.78 -10.73 15.46
CA TYR A 143 -16.54 -11.50 15.54
C TYR A 143 -16.50 -12.48 16.72
N GLN A 144 -17.08 -12.11 17.86
CA GLN A 144 -17.18 -12.97 19.04
C GLN A 144 -18.30 -14.03 18.93
N SER A 145 -19.19 -13.91 17.93
CA SER A 145 -20.29 -14.85 17.78
C SER A 145 -19.81 -16.28 17.55
N ALA A 146 -20.41 -17.24 18.28
CA ALA A 146 -20.18 -18.65 18.05
C ALA A 146 -20.64 -19.12 16.67
N SER A 147 -21.53 -18.36 16.02
CA SER A 147 -22.01 -18.63 14.66
C SER A 147 -21.15 -18.01 13.56
N TYR A 148 -20.03 -17.34 13.89
CA TYR A 148 -19.15 -16.73 12.90
C TYR A 148 -18.72 -17.75 11.84
N GLN A 149 -18.99 -17.43 10.58
CA GLN A 149 -18.55 -18.21 9.44
C GLN A 149 -18.06 -17.27 8.34
N GLU A 150 -17.05 -17.73 7.61
CA GLU A 150 -16.55 -17.08 6.41
C GLU A 150 -16.20 -18.14 5.38
N ALA A 151 -16.27 -17.77 4.11
CA ALA A 151 -15.86 -18.62 3.01
C ALA A 151 -14.84 -17.85 2.18
N TYR A 152 -13.59 -18.34 2.14
CA TYR A 152 -12.49 -17.71 1.38
C TYR A 152 -12.28 -16.22 1.71
N GLY A 153 -12.48 -15.83 2.97
CA GLY A 153 -12.36 -14.45 3.44
C GLY A 153 -13.57 -13.55 3.15
N GLU A 154 -14.62 -14.06 2.52
CA GLU A 154 -15.91 -13.36 2.44
C GLU A 154 -16.79 -13.68 3.65
N ASN A 155 -17.36 -12.62 4.24
CA ASN A 155 -18.20 -12.70 5.43
C ASN A 155 -19.40 -11.75 5.27
N ASP A 156 -20.61 -12.32 5.32
CA ASP A 156 -21.87 -11.59 5.21
C ASP A 156 -22.57 -11.36 6.58
N MET A 157 -21.98 -11.89 7.66
CA MET A 157 -22.50 -11.76 9.04
C MET A 157 -22.11 -10.43 9.69
N LEU A 158 -21.00 -9.85 9.28
CA LEU A 158 -20.48 -8.60 9.84
C LEU A 158 -21.41 -7.42 9.50
N GLU A 159 -21.98 -6.79 10.53
CA GLU A 159 -22.83 -5.62 10.35
C GLU A 159 -22.02 -4.44 9.84
N ARG A 160 -22.19 -4.11 8.56
CA ARG A 160 -21.48 -3.01 7.89
C ARG A 160 -22.25 -1.70 7.97
N LEU A 161 -23.58 -1.77 8.00
CA LEU A 161 -24.47 -0.61 8.06
C LEU A 161 -25.20 -0.57 9.40
N ALA A 162 -25.44 0.64 9.91
CA ALA A 162 -26.29 0.87 11.07
C ALA A 162 -27.14 2.12 10.86
N ILE A 163 -28.43 2.05 11.16
CA ILE A 163 -29.29 3.24 11.19
C ILE A 163 -29.10 3.89 12.57
N ILE A 164 -28.48 5.07 12.60
CA ILE A 164 -28.13 5.77 13.85
C ILE A 164 -29.12 6.90 14.20
N ALA A 165 -29.93 7.32 13.24
CA ALA A 165 -31.01 8.29 13.44
C ALA A 165 -32.16 8.02 12.47
N GLY A 166 -33.40 8.26 12.93
CA GLY A 166 -34.62 7.97 12.18
C GLY A 166 -35.10 6.52 12.34
N ARG A 167 -36.07 6.10 11.52
CA ARG A 167 -36.63 4.74 11.52
C ARG A 167 -36.59 4.13 10.12
N GLY A 168 -36.22 2.87 10.07
CA GLY A 168 -36.09 2.10 8.84
C GLY A 168 -35.47 0.73 9.11
N GLN A 169 -35.18 0.01 8.04
CA GLN A 169 -34.59 -1.32 8.05
C GLN A 169 -33.45 -1.41 7.04
N ILE A 170 -32.41 -2.15 7.37
CA ILE A 170 -31.36 -2.55 6.42
C ILE A 170 -31.82 -3.88 5.81
N GLU A 171 -32.11 -3.88 4.51
CA GLU A 171 -32.59 -5.06 3.80
C GLU A 171 -31.44 -5.96 3.35
N SER A 172 -30.31 -5.35 2.99
CA SER A 172 -29.10 -6.06 2.61
C SER A 172 -27.88 -5.18 2.86
N GLN A 173 -26.73 -5.82 3.01
CA GLN A 173 -25.44 -5.15 3.16
C GLN A 173 -24.34 -5.98 2.48
N TYR A 174 -23.24 -5.32 2.14
CA TYR A 174 -22.05 -5.98 1.60
C TYR A 174 -20.78 -5.22 1.99
N SER A 175 -19.66 -5.94 1.97
CA SER A 175 -18.33 -5.41 2.24
C SER A 175 -17.33 -5.97 1.24
N ARG A 176 -16.68 -5.10 0.46
CA ARG A 176 -15.62 -5.45 -0.50
C ARG A 176 -14.39 -4.56 -0.27
N GLY A 177 -13.24 -4.94 -0.82
CA GLY A 177 -11.97 -4.24 -0.57
C GLY A 177 -11.95 -2.74 -0.93
N SER A 178 -12.78 -2.29 -1.88
CA SER A 178 -12.86 -0.88 -2.31
C SER A 178 -14.28 -0.31 -2.32
N SER A 179 -15.24 -1.04 -1.75
CA SER A 179 -16.63 -0.60 -1.69
C SER A 179 -17.40 -1.29 -0.56
N ALA A 180 -18.28 -0.57 0.10
CA ALA A 180 -19.19 -1.11 1.10
C ALA A 180 -20.55 -0.42 0.97
N GLY A 181 -21.64 -1.11 1.28
CA GLY A 181 -22.97 -0.56 1.06
C GLY A 181 -24.07 -1.57 1.30
N GLY A 182 -25.25 -1.27 0.79
CA GLY A 182 -26.43 -2.08 0.99
C GLY A 182 -27.71 -1.39 0.51
N VAL A 183 -28.84 -2.07 0.73
CA VAL A 183 -30.17 -1.52 0.50
C VAL A 183 -30.81 -1.22 1.84
N VAL A 184 -31.34 -0.02 1.98
CA VAL A 184 -32.04 0.45 3.18
C VAL A 184 -33.45 0.87 2.81
N GLN A 185 -34.41 0.48 3.64
CA GLN A 185 -35.79 0.95 3.59
C GLN A 185 -36.00 1.97 4.70
N ALA A 186 -36.27 3.21 4.35
CA ALA A 186 -36.39 4.33 5.28
C ALA A 186 -37.85 4.77 5.41
N ASP A 187 -38.42 4.76 6.63
CA ASP A 187 -39.80 5.21 6.88
C ASP A 187 -39.93 6.75 6.82
N GLY A 188 -38.80 7.43 6.99
CA GLY A 188 -38.61 8.88 6.93
C GLY A 188 -37.13 9.18 6.64
N PRO A 189 -36.66 10.43 6.72
CA PRO A 189 -35.23 10.72 6.65
C PRO A 189 -34.47 9.96 7.74
N ILE A 190 -33.44 9.21 7.35
CA ILE A 190 -32.57 8.46 8.25
C ILE A 190 -31.11 8.86 8.06
N THR A 191 -30.30 8.63 9.08
CA THR A 191 -28.83 8.67 8.95
C THR A 191 -28.30 7.25 9.07
N VAL A 192 -27.61 6.80 8.03
CA VAL A 192 -26.94 5.50 7.97
C VAL A 192 -25.46 5.71 8.24
N ARG A 193 -24.94 5.02 9.26
CA ARG A 193 -23.52 4.89 9.54
C ARG A 193 -22.99 3.66 8.82
N VAL A 194 -21.86 3.82 8.15
CA VAL A 194 -21.07 2.72 7.61
C VAL A 194 -19.94 2.46 8.60
N HIS A 195 -19.81 1.23 9.11
CA HIS A 195 -18.74 0.81 10.02
C HIS A 195 -17.41 0.71 9.25
N LEU A 196 -16.93 1.86 8.79
CA LEU A 196 -15.75 2.05 7.97
C LEU A 196 -15.16 3.42 8.32
N LEU A 197 -13.90 3.43 8.75
CA LEU A 197 -13.17 4.67 9.05
C LEU A 197 -12.97 5.48 7.77
N TYR A 198 -13.19 6.79 7.86
CA TYR A 198 -13.01 7.68 6.73
C TYR A 198 -11.52 7.84 6.39
N PHE A 199 -11.26 7.89 5.08
CA PHE A 199 -9.98 8.18 4.45
C PHE A 199 -10.25 8.96 3.15
N PRO A 200 -9.36 9.88 2.72
CA PRO A 200 -9.60 10.68 1.53
C PRO A 200 -9.69 9.79 0.30
N GLY A 201 -10.79 9.90 -0.43
CA GLY A 201 -11.07 9.08 -1.61
C GLY A 201 -12.38 8.30 -1.47
N TRP A 202 -12.86 8.03 -0.25
CA TRP A 202 -14.21 7.49 -0.06
C TRP A 202 -15.25 8.50 -0.54
N ARG A 203 -16.21 8.02 -1.34
CA ARG A 203 -17.37 8.77 -1.81
C ARG A 203 -18.63 7.95 -1.61
N ALA A 204 -19.73 8.61 -1.26
CA ALA A 204 -21.03 7.98 -1.07
C ALA A 204 -21.95 8.24 -2.26
N TYR A 205 -22.82 7.27 -2.52
CA TYR A 205 -23.79 7.26 -3.60
C TYR A 205 -25.12 6.74 -3.09
N ILE A 206 -26.22 7.41 -3.46
CA ILE A 206 -27.58 6.93 -3.25
C ILE A 206 -28.18 6.68 -4.64
N ASP A 207 -28.56 5.44 -4.90
CA ASP A 207 -29.10 4.99 -6.20
C ASP A 207 -28.18 5.34 -7.39
N GLY A 208 -26.88 5.33 -7.14
CA GLY A 208 -25.84 5.66 -8.13
C GLY A 208 -25.58 7.17 -8.29
N ALA A 209 -26.37 8.05 -7.69
CA ALA A 209 -26.12 9.49 -7.69
C ALA A 209 -25.18 9.86 -6.53
N PRO A 210 -24.16 10.70 -6.75
CA PRO A 210 -23.23 11.11 -5.70
C PRO A 210 -23.97 11.89 -4.60
N THR A 211 -23.67 11.57 -3.35
CA THR A 211 -24.21 12.25 -2.17
C THR A 211 -23.10 12.72 -1.24
N THR A 212 -23.42 13.66 -0.35
CA THR A 212 -22.52 14.14 0.68
C THR A 212 -22.43 13.13 1.81
N LEU A 213 -21.22 12.71 2.17
CA LEU A 213 -20.96 11.99 3.41
C LEU A 213 -20.51 12.96 4.51
N ARG A 214 -20.81 12.59 5.75
CA ARG A 214 -20.30 13.22 6.97
C ARG A 214 -19.30 12.27 7.64
N ILE A 215 -18.39 12.86 8.40
CA ILE A 215 -17.43 12.11 9.21
C ILE A 215 -17.94 12.19 10.65
N SER A 216 -18.19 11.03 11.26
CA SER A 216 -18.72 10.97 12.62
C SER A 216 -17.72 11.55 13.63
N ASP A 217 -18.22 12.26 14.62
CA ASP A 217 -17.44 12.69 15.78
C ASP A 217 -17.81 11.84 17.01
N PRO A 218 -16.86 11.34 17.81
CA PRO A 218 -15.40 11.48 17.69
C PRO A 218 -14.72 10.36 16.87
N HIS A 219 -15.47 9.36 16.40
CA HIS A 219 -14.90 8.08 15.92
C HIS A 219 -14.46 8.04 14.44
N GLY A 220 -14.62 9.12 13.68
CA GLY A 220 -14.11 9.20 12.30
C GLY A 220 -14.76 8.25 11.27
N LEU A 221 -15.91 7.66 11.56
CA LEU A 221 -16.67 6.76 10.66
C LEU A 221 -17.44 7.55 9.59
N ILE A 222 -17.83 6.85 8.52
CA ILE A 222 -18.64 7.44 7.45
C ILE A 222 -20.12 7.43 7.83
N GLU A 223 -20.78 8.59 7.70
CA GLU A 223 -22.23 8.75 7.88
C GLU A 223 -22.85 9.36 6.62
N VAL A 224 -24.02 8.88 6.23
CA VAL A 224 -24.74 9.36 5.06
C VAL A 224 -26.22 9.54 5.42
N ASP A 225 -26.76 10.71 5.10
CA ASP A 225 -28.18 10.99 5.27
C ASP A 225 -28.94 10.45 4.05
N VAL A 226 -29.90 9.56 4.30
CA VAL A 226 -30.69 8.87 3.27
C VAL A 226 -32.14 9.34 3.37
N PRO A 227 -32.77 9.78 2.26
CA PRO A 227 -34.15 10.21 2.26
C PRO A 227 -35.13 9.05 2.52
N ALA A 228 -36.39 9.39 2.76
CA ALA A 228 -37.45 8.41 2.94
C ALA A 228 -37.67 7.59 1.66
N GLY A 229 -37.87 6.27 1.80
CA GLY A 229 -38.02 5.34 0.69
C GLY A 229 -36.99 4.20 0.70
N GLN A 230 -37.07 3.36 -0.32
CA GLN A 230 -36.08 2.30 -0.54
C GLN A 230 -34.91 2.88 -1.34
N HIS A 231 -33.70 2.77 -0.80
CA HIS A 231 -32.51 3.34 -1.42
C HIS A 231 -31.33 2.39 -1.34
N ARG A 232 -30.56 2.33 -2.43
CA ARG A 232 -29.26 1.67 -2.45
C ARG A 232 -28.17 2.66 -2.04
N LEU A 233 -27.58 2.45 -0.88
CA LEU A 233 -26.43 3.20 -0.40
C LEU A 233 -25.14 2.47 -0.79
N ASP A 234 -24.26 3.12 -1.53
CA ASP A 234 -22.93 2.61 -1.86
C ASP A 234 -21.85 3.62 -1.44
N VAL A 235 -20.83 3.17 -0.72
CA VAL A 235 -19.60 3.93 -0.46
C VAL A 235 -18.46 3.27 -1.22
N ARG A 236 -17.75 4.03 -2.06
CA ARG A 236 -16.69 3.51 -2.95
C ARG A 236 -15.41 4.32 -2.80
N MET A 237 -14.27 3.62 -2.82
CA MET A 237 -12.95 4.24 -2.79
C MET A 237 -12.56 4.67 -4.20
N GLU A 238 -12.39 5.98 -4.39
CA GLU A 238 -11.97 6.55 -5.66
C GLU A 238 -10.53 7.05 -5.67
N ALA A 239 -10.02 7.33 -6.88
CA ALA A 239 -8.72 7.94 -7.05
C ALA A 239 -8.70 9.36 -6.46
N THR A 240 -7.83 9.56 -5.48
CA THR A 240 -7.54 10.88 -4.89
C THR A 240 -6.81 11.77 -5.89
N PRO A 241 -6.85 13.12 -5.73
CA PRO A 241 -6.08 14.03 -6.58
C PRO A 241 -4.58 13.69 -6.62
N VAL A 242 -4.01 13.31 -5.47
CA VAL A 242 -2.60 12.90 -5.36
C VAL A 242 -2.33 11.62 -6.15
N ARG A 243 -3.21 10.61 -6.05
CA ARG A 243 -3.09 9.38 -6.86
C ARG A 243 -3.16 9.69 -8.35
N ARG A 244 -4.10 10.55 -8.78
CA ARG A 244 -4.23 10.96 -10.20
C ARG A 244 -2.99 11.68 -10.71
N LEU A 245 -2.44 12.61 -9.92
CA LEU A 245 -1.22 13.33 -10.26
C LEU A 245 -0.02 12.38 -10.34
N GLY A 246 0.15 11.49 -9.35
CA GLY A 246 1.20 10.48 -9.36
C GLY A 246 1.13 9.59 -10.60
N THR A 247 -0.07 9.09 -10.95
CA THR A 247 -0.29 8.33 -12.17
C THR A 247 0.08 9.11 -13.43
N ALA A 248 -0.29 10.40 -13.52
CA ALA A 248 0.05 11.24 -14.66
C ALA A 248 1.57 11.45 -14.79
N ILE A 249 2.28 11.70 -13.68
CA ILE A 249 3.74 11.83 -13.66
C ILE A 249 4.41 10.53 -14.10
N SER A 250 3.97 9.38 -13.59
CA SER A 250 4.51 8.07 -13.98
C SER A 250 4.35 7.80 -15.47
N TRP A 251 3.16 8.07 -16.05
CA TRP A 251 2.95 7.95 -17.48
C TRP A 251 3.81 8.92 -18.29
N GLY A 252 3.94 10.18 -17.84
CA GLY A 252 4.81 11.16 -18.47
C GLY A 252 6.27 10.72 -18.48
N ALA A 253 6.79 10.22 -17.36
CA ALA A 253 8.15 9.70 -17.25
C ALA A 253 8.39 8.49 -18.18
N LEU A 254 7.42 7.57 -18.26
CA LEU A 254 7.51 6.42 -19.16
C LEU A 254 7.57 6.86 -20.63
N LEU A 255 6.74 7.84 -21.03
CA LEU A 255 6.75 8.36 -22.39
C LEU A 255 8.07 9.07 -22.74
N VAL A 256 8.65 9.83 -21.80
CA VAL A 256 9.98 10.44 -21.97
C VAL A 256 11.05 9.36 -22.14
N MET A 257 11.04 8.33 -21.30
CA MET A 257 12.00 7.22 -21.39
C MET A 257 11.92 6.50 -22.74
N LEU A 258 10.70 6.18 -23.20
CA LEU A 258 10.49 5.59 -24.52
C LEU A 258 10.95 6.54 -25.63
N GLY A 259 10.59 7.82 -25.55
CA GLY A 259 10.99 8.82 -26.54
C GLY A 259 12.51 8.95 -26.69
N LEU A 260 13.24 8.98 -25.57
CA LEU A 260 14.70 9.01 -25.56
C LEU A 260 15.30 7.73 -26.16
N PHE A 261 14.76 6.56 -25.82
CA PHE A 261 15.20 5.28 -26.38
C PHE A 261 15.04 5.24 -27.92
N TRP A 262 13.88 5.69 -28.43
CA TRP A 262 13.62 5.75 -29.87
C TRP A 262 14.49 6.78 -30.59
N TRP A 263 14.71 7.94 -29.96
CA TRP A 263 15.57 8.99 -30.49
C TRP A 263 17.03 8.54 -30.64
N ALA A 264 17.58 7.88 -29.62
CA ALA A 264 18.92 7.31 -29.65
C ALA A 264 19.08 6.28 -30.79
N ARG A 265 18.10 5.38 -30.97
CA ARG A 265 18.10 4.39 -32.06
C ARG A 265 18.11 5.02 -33.45
N ARG A 266 17.33 6.09 -33.67
CA ARG A 266 17.30 6.76 -34.98
C ARG A 266 18.65 7.40 -35.32
N LYS A 267 19.32 8.00 -34.33
CA LYS A 267 20.63 8.64 -34.54
C LYS A 267 21.70 7.65 -35.00
N ASN A 268 21.73 6.44 -34.42
CA ASN A 268 22.68 5.39 -34.78
C ASN A 268 22.41 4.72 -36.13
N GLN A 269 21.25 4.95 -36.76
CA GLN A 269 20.96 4.42 -38.11
C GLN A 269 21.34 5.41 -39.23
N THR A 270 21.63 6.67 -38.89
CA THR A 270 21.90 7.76 -39.84
C THR A 270 23.35 8.23 -39.86
N GLY A 271 24.23 7.63 -39.07
CA GLY A 271 25.68 7.87 -39.07
C GLY A 271 26.43 6.56 -39.32
#